data_AF-A0A939KX46-F1
#
_entry.id   AF-A0A939KX46-F1
#
_cell.length_a   1.000
_cell.length_b   1.000
_cell.length_c   1.000
_cell.angle_alpha   90.00
_cell.angle_beta   90.00
_cell.angle_gamma   90.00
#
_symmetry.space_group_name_H-M   'P 1'
#
loop_
_entity.id
_entity.type
_entity.pdbx_description
1 polymer ?
#
loop_
_entity_poly.entity_id
_entity_poly.type
_entity_poly.pdbx_seq_one_letter_code
_entity_poly.pdbx_strand_id
1 'polypeptide(L)'
;METTIREAIVDATSQGRFLDDRELELVAQRLERAAAYFAGAKYLAENASVLMEGAVQAASSILPEDACGPDAKEKYLREVAFYLRQLQYRLVAQATSIQPNSTGSWQTIGYSFFDLPIDGAIAALKYLKGDRGLPTWAAKLVNAYIDASLEILSALQEKHLLIDETDNGKVISLEPEEKPLWKRLMEIGARVPDEEWAKLPRDLARNFEHYMYGAPKEE
;
A
#
# COMPACT_ATOMS: atom_id res chain seq x y z
N MET A 1 -9.88 -3.53 3.20
CA MET A 1 -10.68 -2.34 2.91
C MET A 1 -11.82 -2.26 3.90
N GLU A 2 -11.82 -1.23 4.71
CA GLU A 2 -12.94 -0.91 5.60
C GLU A 2 -13.94 -0.06 4.82
N THR A 3 -15.22 -0.34 5.03
CA THR A 3 -16.33 0.33 4.36
C THR A 3 -17.44 0.48 5.37
N THR A 4 -18.26 1.53 5.25
CA THR A 4 -19.37 1.80 6.17
C THR A 4 -20.31 0.61 6.35
N ILE A 5 -20.56 -0.17 5.28
CA ILE A 5 -21.39 -1.38 5.35
C ILE A 5 -20.72 -2.46 6.20
N ARG A 6 -19.43 -2.70 5.97
CA ARG A 6 -18.67 -3.72 6.70
C ARG A 6 -18.55 -3.36 8.17
N GLU A 7 -18.25 -2.10 8.49
CA GLU A 7 -18.14 -1.60 9.86
C GLU A 7 -19.46 -1.76 10.61
N ALA A 8 -20.58 -1.31 10.03
CA ALA A 8 -21.90 -1.47 10.64
C ALA A 8 -22.25 -2.94 10.91
N ILE A 9 -21.96 -3.85 9.97
CA ILE A 9 -22.19 -5.29 10.16
C ILE A 9 -21.28 -5.86 11.25
N VAL A 10 -20.00 -5.51 11.26
CA VAL A 10 -19.04 -5.99 12.25
C VAL A 10 -19.42 -5.51 13.66
N ASP A 11 -19.79 -4.24 13.80
CA ASP A 11 -20.21 -3.65 15.08
C ASP A 11 -21.47 -4.34 15.60
N ALA A 12 -22.53 -4.45 14.79
CA ALA A 12 -23.76 -5.12 15.16
C ALA A 12 -23.53 -6.61 15.54
N THR A 13 -22.73 -7.32 14.74
CA THR A 13 -22.37 -8.72 15.00
C THR A 13 -21.59 -8.88 16.30
N SER A 14 -20.62 -8.00 16.57
CA SER A 14 -19.81 -8.04 17.79
C SER A 14 -20.65 -7.84 19.06
N GLN A 15 -21.77 -7.15 18.94
CA GLN A 15 -22.72 -6.88 20.02
C GLN A 15 -23.88 -7.88 20.07
N GLY A 16 -23.93 -8.86 19.14
CA GLY A 16 -25.01 -9.85 19.07
C GLY A 16 -26.38 -9.26 18.73
N ARG A 17 -26.43 -8.12 18.04
CA ARG A 17 -27.67 -7.41 17.67
C ARG A 17 -27.82 -7.29 16.15
N PHE A 18 -29.04 -6.95 15.73
CA PHE A 18 -29.29 -6.49 14.37
C PHE A 18 -28.80 -5.05 14.17
N LEU A 19 -28.71 -4.62 12.92
CA LEU A 19 -28.42 -3.23 12.56
C LEU A 19 -29.48 -2.29 13.16
N ASP A 20 -29.03 -1.18 13.73
CA ASP A 20 -29.92 -0.14 14.25
C ASP A 20 -30.25 0.92 13.19
N ASP A 21 -31.23 1.79 13.48
CA ASP A 21 -31.70 2.83 12.54
C ASP A 21 -30.58 3.76 12.10
N ARG A 22 -29.63 4.07 13.00
CA ARG A 22 -28.47 4.93 12.71
C ARG A 22 -27.53 4.27 11.71
N GLU A 23 -27.23 2.99 11.90
CA GLU A 23 -26.40 2.21 10.98
C GLU A 23 -27.06 2.04 9.61
N LEU A 24 -28.38 1.79 9.57
CA LEU A 24 -29.14 1.73 8.33
C LEU A 24 -29.13 3.08 7.58
N GLU A 25 -29.26 4.19 8.31
CA GLU A 25 -29.18 5.53 7.73
C GLU A 25 -27.78 5.84 7.17
N LEU A 26 -26.71 5.43 7.85
CA LEU A 26 -25.34 5.55 7.33
C LEU A 26 -25.16 4.76 6.02
N VAL A 27 -25.74 3.56 5.92
CA VAL A 27 -25.74 2.76 4.69
C VAL A 27 -26.55 3.44 3.58
N ALA A 28 -27.70 4.03 3.89
CA ALA A 28 -28.51 4.77 2.93
C ALA A 28 -27.77 5.99 2.36
N GLN A 29 -27.15 6.81 3.21
CA GLN A 29 -26.35 7.96 2.78
C GLN A 29 -25.17 7.57 1.87
N ARG A 30 -24.57 6.38 2.09
CA ARG A 30 -23.55 5.84 1.20
C ARG A 30 -24.10 5.57 -0.20
N LEU A 31 -25.31 5.02 -0.31
CA LEU A 31 -25.93 4.72 -1.60
C LEU A 31 -26.25 5.99 -2.38
N GLU A 32 -26.67 7.07 -1.71
CA GLU A 32 -26.90 8.37 -2.35
C GLU A 32 -25.63 8.93 -3.00
N ARG A 33 -24.46 8.69 -2.39
CA ARG A 33 -23.16 9.16 -2.91
C ARG A 33 -22.55 8.19 -3.93
N ALA A 34 -23.07 6.97 -4.06
CA ALA A 34 -22.50 5.92 -4.90
C ALA A 34 -22.37 6.32 -6.36
N ALA A 35 -23.37 7.01 -6.90
CA ALA A 35 -23.35 7.47 -8.29
C ALA A 35 -22.15 8.41 -8.56
N ALA A 36 -21.86 9.32 -7.63
CA ALA A 36 -20.73 10.25 -7.75
C ALA A 36 -19.39 9.49 -7.72
N TYR A 37 -19.24 8.49 -6.86
CA TYR A 37 -18.02 7.70 -6.78
C TYR A 37 -17.80 6.80 -8.01
N PHE A 38 -18.84 6.15 -8.53
CA PHE A 38 -18.74 5.38 -9.77
C PHE A 38 -18.42 6.27 -10.98
N ALA A 39 -19.06 7.44 -11.07
CA ALA A 39 -18.74 8.42 -12.10
C ALA A 39 -17.28 8.89 -11.99
N GLY A 40 -16.77 9.12 -10.77
CA GLY A 40 -15.36 9.42 -10.54
C GLY A 40 -14.42 8.28 -10.95
N ALA A 41 -14.74 7.03 -10.61
CA ALA A 41 -13.93 5.87 -10.98
C ALA A 41 -13.87 5.71 -12.51
N LYS A 42 -15.01 5.89 -13.18
CA LYS A 42 -15.10 5.91 -14.64
C LYS A 42 -14.25 7.03 -15.24
N TYR A 43 -14.35 8.25 -14.69
CA TYR A 43 -13.54 9.39 -15.12
C TYR A 43 -12.03 9.09 -15.03
N LEU A 44 -11.57 8.51 -13.92
CA LEU A 44 -10.15 8.13 -13.76
C LEU A 44 -9.72 7.07 -14.78
N ALA A 45 -10.60 6.14 -15.15
CA ALA A 45 -10.31 5.13 -16.16
C ALA A 45 -10.23 5.73 -17.58
N GLU A 46 -11.16 6.61 -17.93
CA GLU A 46 -11.22 7.26 -19.25
C GLU A 46 -10.07 8.24 -19.48
N ASN A 47 -9.59 8.89 -18.41
CA ASN A 47 -8.53 9.90 -18.46
C ASN A 47 -7.17 9.38 -18.01
N ALA A 48 -7.03 8.06 -17.80
CA ALA A 48 -5.82 7.46 -17.24
C ALA A 48 -4.56 7.84 -18.03
N SER A 49 -4.59 7.74 -19.37
CA SER A 49 -3.43 8.04 -20.22
C SER A 49 -2.94 9.48 -20.04
N VAL A 50 -3.85 10.44 -20.09
CA VAL A 50 -3.54 11.88 -19.93
C VAL A 50 -3.00 12.16 -18.52
N LEU A 51 -3.63 11.57 -17.51
CA LEU A 51 -3.20 11.72 -16.12
C LEU A 51 -1.80 11.14 -15.88
N MET A 52 -1.51 9.98 -16.45
CA MET A 52 -0.20 9.33 -16.37
C MET A 52 0.87 10.17 -17.06
N GLU A 53 0.67 10.55 -18.32
CA GLU A 53 1.63 11.34 -19.09
C GLU A 53 1.93 12.68 -18.41
N GLY A 54 0.90 13.38 -17.93
CA GLY A 54 1.08 14.64 -17.23
C GLY A 54 1.80 14.50 -15.88
N ALA A 55 1.56 13.41 -15.15
CA ALA A 55 2.26 13.13 -13.90
C ALA A 55 3.75 12.80 -14.13
N VAL A 56 4.06 12.03 -15.18
CA VAL A 56 5.45 11.74 -15.56
C VAL A 56 6.15 13.00 -16.04
N GLN A 57 5.49 13.85 -16.84
CA GLN A 57 6.04 15.13 -17.26
C GLN A 57 6.34 16.04 -16.06
N ALA A 58 5.45 16.08 -15.06
CA ALA A 58 5.67 16.83 -13.84
C ALA A 58 6.88 16.30 -13.05
N ALA A 59 7.03 14.98 -12.92
CA ALA A 59 8.21 14.38 -12.30
C ALA A 59 9.49 14.73 -13.07
N SER A 60 9.48 14.56 -14.39
CA SER A 60 10.64 14.84 -15.24
C SER A 60 11.07 16.31 -15.25
N SER A 61 10.18 17.25 -14.93
CA SER A 61 10.53 18.67 -14.86
C SER A 61 11.36 19.06 -13.64
N ILE A 62 11.36 18.24 -12.59
CA ILE A 62 12.05 18.52 -11.33
C ILE A 62 13.31 17.66 -11.18
N LEU A 63 13.32 16.48 -11.78
CA LEU A 63 14.46 15.57 -11.72
C LEU A 63 15.58 15.99 -12.68
N PRO A 64 16.85 15.72 -12.32
CA PRO A 64 17.97 15.94 -13.23
C PRO A 64 17.88 15.02 -14.46
N GLU A 65 18.47 15.44 -15.59
CA GLU A 65 18.32 14.75 -16.89
C GLU A 65 18.79 13.28 -16.88
N ASP A 66 19.82 12.98 -16.10
CA ASP A 66 20.39 11.65 -15.92
C ASP A 66 19.45 10.68 -15.18
N ALA A 67 18.58 11.21 -14.31
CA ALA A 67 17.53 10.44 -13.63
C ALA A 67 16.28 10.20 -14.51
N CYS A 68 16.19 10.80 -15.70
CA CYS A 68 15.03 10.77 -16.60
C CYS A 68 15.19 9.89 -17.86
N GLY A 69 16.02 8.84 -17.78
CA GLY A 69 16.18 7.86 -18.85
C GLY A 69 14.87 7.15 -19.26
N PRO A 70 14.84 6.48 -20.44
CA PRO A 70 13.66 5.77 -20.93
C PRO A 70 13.12 4.73 -19.92
N ASP A 71 14.01 3.99 -19.27
CA ASP A 71 13.67 3.00 -18.24
C ASP A 71 13.01 3.66 -17.00
N ALA A 72 13.46 4.87 -16.63
CA ALA A 72 12.89 5.61 -15.52
C ALA A 72 11.47 6.11 -15.85
N LYS A 73 11.24 6.59 -17.07
CA LYS A 73 9.90 7.00 -17.53
C LYS A 73 8.92 5.84 -17.52
N GLU A 74 9.33 4.67 -18.00
CA GLU A 74 8.48 3.48 -17.97
C GLU A 74 8.14 3.05 -16.53
N LYS A 75 9.11 3.16 -15.62
CA LYS A 75 8.90 2.94 -14.18
C LYS A 75 7.85 3.90 -13.62
N TYR A 76 8.00 5.20 -13.86
CA TYR A 76 7.02 6.21 -13.44
C TYR A 76 5.63 5.94 -13.99
N LEU A 77 5.51 5.61 -15.28
CA LEU A 77 4.23 5.26 -15.90
C LEU A 77 3.58 4.07 -15.20
N ARG A 78 4.34 3.00 -14.94
CA ARG A 78 3.84 1.80 -14.27
C ARG A 78 3.35 2.10 -12.86
N GLU A 79 4.13 2.84 -12.07
CA GLU A 79 3.79 3.15 -10.68
C GLU A 79 2.57 4.09 -10.59
N VAL A 80 2.51 5.11 -11.45
CA VAL A 80 1.35 6.02 -11.53
C VAL A 80 0.09 5.27 -12.00
N ALA A 81 0.22 4.37 -12.99
CA ALA A 81 -0.88 3.52 -13.45
C ALA A 81 -1.44 2.66 -12.32
N PHE A 82 -0.55 2.02 -11.55
CA PHE A 82 -0.93 1.23 -10.39
C PHE A 82 -1.66 2.08 -9.34
N TYR A 83 -1.12 3.26 -9.03
CA TYR A 83 -1.73 4.18 -8.07
C TYR A 83 -3.14 4.64 -8.50
N LEU A 84 -3.31 5.04 -9.76
CA LEU A 84 -4.62 5.42 -10.31
C LEU A 84 -5.63 4.26 -10.25
N ARG A 85 -5.19 3.03 -10.53
CA ARG A 85 -6.05 1.84 -10.40
C ARG A 85 -6.47 1.60 -8.95
N GLN A 86 -5.58 1.81 -7.98
CA GLN A 86 -5.94 1.72 -6.56
C GLN A 86 -6.97 2.78 -6.16
N LEU A 87 -6.86 4.02 -6.67
CA LEU A 87 -7.87 5.06 -6.45
C LEU A 87 -9.23 4.68 -7.05
N GLN A 88 -9.25 4.08 -8.25
CA GLN A 88 -10.49 3.57 -8.86
C GLN A 88 -11.15 2.52 -7.97
N TYR A 89 -10.39 1.55 -7.44
CA TYR A 89 -10.94 0.54 -6.53
C TYR A 89 -11.50 1.14 -5.24
N ARG A 90 -10.79 2.13 -4.66
CA ARG A 90 -11.24 2.85 -3.46
C ARG A 90 -12.52 3.64 -3.71
N LEU A 91 -12.67 4.25 -4.89
CA LEU A 91 -13.91 4.92 -5.29
C LEU A 91 -15.07 3.93 -5.44
N VAL A 92 -14.88 2.83 -6.18
CA VAL A 92 -15.91 1.79 -6.37
C VAL A 92 -16.37 1.21 -5.02
N ALA A 93 -15.41 0.99 -4.12
CA ALA A 93 -15.69 0.52 -2.78
C ALA A 93 -16.31 1.56 -1.85
N GLN A 94 -16.12 2.85 -2.17
CA GLN A 94 -16.33 3.98 -1.26
C GLN A 94 -15.56 3.79 0.05
N ALA A 95 -14.31 3.36 -0.07
CA ALA A 95 -13.43 3.20 1.07
C ALA A 95 -13.08 4.58 1.60
N THR A 96 -13.66 4.98 2.73
CA THR A 96 -13.38 6.26 3.40
C THR A 96 -12.22 6.15 4.39
N SER A 97 -11.80 4.93 4.73
CA SER A 97 -10.64 4.68 5.58
C SER A 97 -9.35 5.04 4.83
N ILE A 98 -8.70 6.13 5.22
CA ILE A 98 -7.42 6.56 4.65
C ILE A 98 -6.24 5.90 5.37
N GLN A 99 -6.46 5.37 6.58
CA GLN A 99 -5.40 4.75 7.36
C GLN A 99 -4.93 3.42 6.75
N PRO A 100 -3.62 3.14 6.78
CA PRO A 100 -3.11 1.81 6.48
C PRO A 100 -3.68 0.83 7.52
N ASN A 101 -4.42 -0.19 7.07
CA ASN A 101 -4.92 -1.20 8.00
C ASN A 101 -3.76 -2.04 8.55
N SER A 102 -3.90 -2.51 9.79
CA SER A 102 -2.95 -3.39 10.47
C SER A 102 -2.67 -4.71 9.73
N THR A 103 -3.46 -5.02 8.70
CA THR A 103 -3.37 -6.21 7.86
C THR A 103 -2.58 -6.00 6.56
N GLY A 104 -1.89 -4.86 6.38
CA GLY A 104 -0.87 -4.66 5.34
C GLY A 104 -1.36 -4.69 3.88
N SER A 105 -2.67 -4.80 3.63
CA SER A 105 -3.20 -5.14 2.30
C SER A 105 -3.53 -3.93 1.43
N TRP A 106 -3.52 -2.71 1.98
CA TRP A 106 -4.01 -1.52 1.26
C TRP A 106 -3.21 -0.27 1.60
N GLN A 107 -1.89 -0.30 1.46
CA GLN A 107 -1.07 0.89 1.69
C GLN A 107 -1.49 2.05 0.78
N THR A 108 -1.47 3.27 1.33
CA THR A 108 -1.86 4.50 0.62
C THR A 108 -1.04 4.64 -0.66
N ILE A 109 0.27 4.35 -0.57
CA ILE A 109 1.23 4.23 -1.66
C ILE A 109 1.80 2.81 -1.66
N GLY A 110 2.04 2.22 -2.84
CA GLY A 110 2.66 0.90 -2.94
C GLY A 110 4.18 0.96 -2.67
N TYR A 111 4.75 -0.14 -2.19
CA TYR A 111 6.19 -0.24 -1.91
C TYR A 111 7.08 0.17 -3.11
N SER A 112 6.66 -0.15 -4.33
CA SER A 112 7.39 0.17 -5.56
C SER A 112 7.50 1.67 -5.88
N PHE A 113 6.63 2.51 -5.28
CA PHE A 113 6.75 3.96 -5.38
C PHE A 113 7.93 4.50 -4.57
N PHE A 114 8.41 3.76 -3.56
CA PHE A 114 9.63 4.10 -2.82
C PHE A 114 10.91 3.79 -3.59
N ASP A 115 10.81 3.02 -4.68
CA ASP A 115 11.95 2.78 -5.57
C ASP A 115 12.13 3.93 -6.60
N LEU A 116 11.26 4.94 -6.58
CA LEU A 116 11.35 6.14 -7.42
C LEU A 116 12.03 7.29 -6.64
N PRO A 117 12.73 8.21 -7.32
CA PRO A 117 13.15 9.47 -6.73
C PRO A 117 11.97 10.17 -6.03
N ILE A 118 12.14 10.46 -4.73
CA ILE A 118 11.08 10.99 -3.85
C ILE A 118 10.53 12.31 -4.39
N ASP A 119 11.39 13.21 -4.87
CA ASP A 119 10.98 14.51 -5.42
C ASP A 119 10.07 14.35 -6.65
N GLY A 120 10.43 13.44 -7.56
CA GLY A 120 9.61 13.15 -8.74
C GLY A 120 8.29 12.48 -8.37
N ALA A 121 8.30 11.59 -7.37
CA ALA A 121 7.08 10.97 -6.85
C ALA A 121 6.12 12.01 -6.24
N ILE A 122 6.64 12.95 -5.44
CA ILE A 122 5.88 14.08 -4.88
C ILE A 122 5.31 14.95 -6.01
N ALA A 123 6.12 15.26 -7.03
CA ALA A 123 5.70 16.07 -8.17
C ALA A 123 4.55 15.41 -8.96
N ALA A 124 4.67 14.11 -9.23
CA ALA A 124 3.67 13.32 -9.92
C ALA A 124 2.34 13.30 -9.15
N LEU A 125 2.38 13.07 -7.82
CA LEU A 125 1.18 13.07 -6.99
C LEU A 125 0.55 14.47 -6.86
N LYS A 126 1.36 15.53 -6.72
CA LYS A 126 0.88 16.91 -6.75
C LYS A 126 0.20 17.24 -8.07
N TYR A 127 0.72 16.73 -9.20
CA TYR A 127 0.04 16.85 -10.47
C TYR A 127 -1.33 16.16 -10.41
N LEU A 128 -1.44 14.94 -9.91
CA LEU A 128 -2.73 14.22 -9.87
C LEU A 128 -3.81 14.88 -8.99
N LYS A 129 -3.42 15.74 -8.04
CA LYS A 129 -4.33 16.45 -7.15
C LYS A 129 -5.22 17.46 -7.89
N GLY A 130 -6.46 17.60 -7.42
CA GLY A 130 -7.41 18.62 -7.87
C GLY A 130 -8.70 18.03 -8.44
N ASP A 131 -9.68 18.90 -8.68
CA ASP A 131 -11.03 18.44 -9.04
C ASP A 131 -11.11 17.97 -10.50
N ARG A 132 -10.43 18.61 -11.46
CA ARG A 132 -10.27 18.15 -12.86
C ARG A 132 -11.53 17.59 -13.57
N GLY A 133 -12.75 17.95 -13.15
CA GLY A 133 -13.99 17.38 -13.69
C GLY A 133 -14.51 16.13 -12.98
N LEU A 134 -13.83 15.67 -11.92
CA LEU A 134 -14.36 14.69 -10.97
C LEU A 134 -15.60 15.24 -10.26
N PRO A 135 -16.62 14.39 -10.02
CA PRO A 135 -17.73 14.72 -9.14
C PRO A 135 -17.24 15.10 -7.73
N THR A 136 -17.89 16.06 -7.07
CA THR A 136 -17.43 16.63 -5.79
C THR A 136 -17.05 15.59 -4.73
N TRP A 137 -17.89 14.56 -4.53
CA TRP A 137 -17.59 13.51 -3.55
C TRP A 137 -16.41 12.63 -3.96
N ALA A 138 -16.30 12.30 -5.24
CA ALA A 138 -15.17 11.55 -5.77
C ALA A 138 -13.87 12.34 -5.66
N ALA A 139 -13.91 13.63 -6.00
CA ALA A 139 -12.76 14.53 -5.91
C ALA A 139 -12.26 14.66 -4.47
N LYS A 140 -13.16 14.84 -3.50
CA LYS A 140 -12.82 14.85 -2.06
C LYS A 140 -12.09 13.58 -1.65
N LEU A 141 -12.61 12.40 -2.02
CA LEU A 141 -12.01 11.13 -1.62
C LEU A 141 -10.66 10.89 -2.29
N VAL A 142 -10.55 11.15 -3.60
CA VAL A 142 -9.30 11.05 -4.36
C VAL A 142 -8.23 11.96 -3.77
N ASN A 143 -8.57 13.23 -3.55
CA ASN A 143 -7.63 14.20 -2.99
C ASN A 143 -7.19 13.83 -1.58
N ALA A 144 -8.09 13.28 -0.75
CA ALA A 144 -7.73 12.84 0.60
C ALA A 144 -6.70 11.68 0.59
N TYR A 145 -6.82 10.74 -0.35
CA TYR A 145 -5.81 9.69 -0.53
C TYR A 145 -4.48 10.23 -1.07
N ILE A 146 -4.53 11.18 -2.01
CA ILE A 146 -3.33 11.84 -2.54
C ILE A 146 -2.63 12.63 -1.43
N ASP A 147 -3.37 13.33 -0.58
CA ASP A 147 -2.82 14.11 0.54
C ASP A 147 -2.13 13.19 1.55
N ALA A 148 -2.77 12.09 1.97
CA ALA A 148 -2.14 11.12 2.85
C ALA A 148 -0.89 10.46 2.22
N SER A 149 -0.89 10.24 0.91
CA SER A 149 0.28 9.78 0.17
C SER A 149 1.42 10.80 0.21
N LEU A 150 1.10 12.08 -0.04
CA LEU A 150 2.07 13.17 -0.01
C LEU A 150 2.67 13.38 1.39
N GLU A 151 1.88 13.23 2.44
CA GLU A 151 2.36 13.30 3.83
C GLU A 151 3.43 12.23 4.10
N ILE A 152 3.19 10.98 3.68
CA ILE A 152 4.16 9.88 3.82
C ILE A 152 5.45 10.18 3.05
N LEU A 153 5.35 10.60 1.79
CA LEU A 153 6.54 10.89 0.97
C LEU A 153 7.33 12.09 1.51
N SER A 154 6.65 13.13 1.98
CA SER A 154 7.32 14.31 2.54
C SER A 154 8.04 13.96 3.84
N ALA A 155 7.44 13.16 4.71
CA ALA A 155 8.10 12.67 5.92
C ALA A 155 9.33 11.79 5.60
N LEU A 156 9.29 11.02 4.50
CA LEU A 156 10.43 10.25 4.02
C LEU A 156 11.53 11.15 3.44
N GLN A 157 11.15 12.19 2.70
CA GLN A 157 12.08 13.20 2.18
C GLN A 157 12.85 13.85 3.33
N GLU A 158 12.15 14.31 4.38
CA GLU A 158 12.78 14.89 5.57
C GLU A 158 13.73 13.91 6.26
N LYS A 159 13.33 12.65 6.42
CA LYS A 159 14.20 11.60 6.99
C LYS A 159 15.43 11.33 6.13
N HIS A 160 15.30 11.35 4.81
CA HIS A 160 16.43 11.16 3.91
C HIS A 160 17.43 12.31 4.00
N LEU A 161 16.95 13.57 4.07
CA LEU A 161 17.78 14.74 4.31
C LEU A 161 18.55 14.65 5.64
N LEU A 162 17.93 14.15 6.71
CA LEU A 162 18.61 13.94 8.00
C LEU A 162 19.72 12.87 7.93
N ILE A 163 19.62 11.89 7.02
CA ILE A 163 20.63 10.85 6.83
C ILE A 163 21.82 11.40 6.03
N ASP A 164 21.57 12.21 5.00
CA ASP A 164 22.63 12.83 4.19
C ASP A 164 23.46 13.86 4.99
N GLU A 165 22.85 14.57 5.96
CA GLU A 165 23.59 15.47 6.86
C GLU A 165 24.42 14.72 7.92
N THR A 166 24.11 13.45 8.20
CA THR A 166 24.74 12.68 9.29
C THR A 166 25.74 11.63 8.82
N ASP A 167 25.75 11.24 7.55
CA ASP A 167 26.64 10.18 7.08
C ASP A 167 27.44 10.57 5.83
N ASN A 168 28.77 10.68 5.99
CA ASN A 168 29.75 10.80 4.91
C ASN A 168 29.77 9.52 4.04
N GLY A 169 28.74 9.34 3.21
CA GLY A 169 28.73 8.36 2.13
C GLY A 169 28.54 6.89 2.54
N LYS A 170 27.73 6.60 3.57
CA LYS A 170 27.33 5.22 3.87
C LYS A 170 25.83 5.03 3.66
N VAL A 171 25.49 4.27 2.61
CA VAL A 171 24.12 3.85 2.32
C VAL A 171 23.61 3.00 3.49
N ILE A 172 22.70 3.54 4.28
CA ILE A 172 21.98 2.77 5.30
C ILE A 172 20.82 2.07 4.59
N SER A 173 20.93 0.74 4.47
CA SER A 173 19.83 -0.11 4.02
C SER A 173 18.58 0.14 4.88
N LEU A 174 17.44 0.37 4.23
CA LEU A 174 16.11 0.41 4.85
C LEU A 174 15.68 -1.00 5.32
N GLU A 175 16.46 -1.62 6.21
CA GLU A 175 15.93 -2.71 7.01
C GLU A 175 15.12 -2.13 8.17
N PRO A 176 13.93 -2.68 8.47
CA PRO A 176 13.19 -2.29 9.66
C PRO A 176 14.09 -2.39 10.90
N GLU A 177 14.01 -1.42 11.82
CA GLU A 177 14.74 -1.43 13.11
C GLU A 177 14.45 -2.70 13.92
N GLU A 178 13.37 -3.40 13.58
CA GLU A 178 13.09 -4.75 14.03
C GLU A 178 13.94 -5.78 13.27
N LYS A 179 14.84 -6.45 14.01
CA LYS A 179 15.59 -7.62 13.50
C LYS A 179 14.65 -8.52 12.67
N PRO A 180 14.96 -8.78 11.38
CA PRO A 180 14.08 -9.58 10.53
C PRO A 180 13.86 -10.96 11.14
N LEU A 181 12.70 -11.56 10.86
CA LEU A 181 12.26 -12.83 11.46
C LEU A 181 13.35 -13.91 11.37
N TRP A 182 14.04 -14.03 10.25
CA TRP A 182 15.15 -14.98 10.05
C TRP A 182 16.34 -14.73 10.98
N LYS A 183 16.67 -13.46 11.28
CA LYS A 183 17.74 -13.10 12.21
C LYS A 183 17.36 -13.43 13.65
N ARG A 184 16.10 -13.22 14.02
CA ARG A 184 15.55 -13.66 15.32
C ARG A 184 15.55 -15.20 15.44
N LEU A 185 15.15 -15.90 14.38
CA LEU A 185 15.18 -17.36 14.31
C LEU A 185 16.61 -17.91 14.41
N MET A 186 17.60 -17.27 13.77
CA MET A 186 19.01 -17.65 13.90
C MET A 186 19.55 -17.42 15.32
N GLU A 187 19.20 -16.30 15.96
CA GLU A 187 19.59 -16.03 17.35
C GLU A 187 18.98 -17.03 18.34
N ILE A 188 17.75 -17.46 18.10
CA ILE A 188 17.09 -18.53 18.87
C ILE A 188 17.77 -19.87 18.57
N GLY A 189 18.04 -20.17 17.30
CA GLY A 189 18.66 -21.41 16.87
C GLY A 189 20.09 -21.60 17.38
N ALA A 190 20.86 -20.52 17.51
CA ALA A 190 22.20 -20.53 18.08
C ALA A 190 22.24 -20.87 19.58
N ARG A 191 21.10 -20.78 20.28
CA ARG A 191 20.98 -21.20 21.70
C ARG A 191 20.68 -22.68 21.85
N VAL A 192 20.35 -23.38 20.75
CA VAL A 192 20.03 -24.81 20.75
C VAL A 192 21.32 -25.60 20.48
N PRO A 193 21.71 -26.55 21.35
CA PRO A 193 22.89 -27.39 21.13
C PRO A 193 22.83 -28.21 19.84
N ASP A 194 23.98 -28.45 19.22
CA ASP A 194 24.11 -29.24 17.98
C ASP A 194 23.55 -30.68 18.12
N GLU A 195 23.54 -31.22 19.33
CA GLU A 195 22.95 -32.53 19.64
C GLU A 195 21.43 -32.57 19.41
N GLU A 196 20.72 -31.46 19.65
CA GLU A 196 19.28 -31.35 19.38
C GLU A 196 19.00 -31.13 17.89
N TRP A 197 19.87 -30.39 17.20
CA TRP A 197 19.82 -30.24 15.74
C TRP A 197 19.99 -31.58 15.02
N ALA A 198 20.82 -32.47 15.57
CA ALA A 198 21.05 -33.80 15.00
C ALA A 198 19.83 -34.73 15.08
N LYS A 199 18.84 -34.45 15.95
CA LYS A 199 17.60 -35.24 16.07
C LYS A 199 16.57 -34.89 15.00
N LEU A 200 16.73 -33.76 14.32
CA LEU A 200 15.77 -33.35 13.29
C LEU A 200 15.87 -34.26 12.06
N PRO A 201 14.71 -34.67 11.50
CA PRO A 201 14.71 -35.52 10.32
C PRO A 201 15.20 -34.73 9.10
N ARG A 202 16.17 -35.30 8.39
CA ARG A 202 16.76 -34.70 7.17
C ARG A 202 15.80 -34.72 5.98
N ASP A 203 14.74 -35.50 6.08
CA ASP A 203 13.73 -35.74 5.07
C ASP A 203 12.34 -35.22 5.48
N LEU A 204 12.28 -34.28 6.44
CA LEU A 204 11.03 -33.70 6.95
C LEU A 204 10.08 -33.23 5.84
N ALA A 205 10.62 -32.58 4.80
CA ALA A 205 9.81 -32.06 3.70
C ALA A 205 9.14 -33.17 2.87
N ARG A 206 9.77 -34.34 2.77
CA ARG A 206 9.25 -35.49 2.01
C ARG A 206 8.34 -36.36 2.87
N ASN A 207 8.68 -36.50 4.14
CA ASN A 207 7.99 -37.38 5.09
C ASN A 207 7.20 -36.61 6.15
N PHE A 208 6.65 -35.45 5.78
CA PHE A 208 5.95 -34.56 6.71
C PHE A 208 4.79 -35.28 7.42
N GLU A 209 4.00 -36.05 6.67
CA GLU A 209 2.86 -36.79 7.23
C GLU A 209 3.29 -37.89 8.21
N HIS A 210 4.45 -38.52 7.98
CA HIS A 210 5.02 -39.49 8.91
C HIS A 210 5.36 -38.83 10.25
N TYR A 211 6.03 -37.68 10.22
CA TYR A 211 6.49 -37.00 11.44
C TYR A 211 5.38 -36.26 12.20
N MET A 212 4.35 -35.75 11.50
CA MET A 212 3.26 -35.03 12.13
C MET A 212 2.07 -35.90 12.52
N TYR A 213 1.81 -36.96 11.75
CA TYR A 213 0.58 -37.76 11.85
C TYR A 213 0.83 -39.28 11.94
N GLY A 214 2.08 -39.74 11.89
CA GLY A 214 2.42 -41.16 12.03
C GLY A 214 2.15 -42.00 10.78
N ALA A 215 1.99 -41.39 9.60
CA ALA A 215 1.83 -42.08 8.32
C ALA A 215 3.05 -42.97 8.00
N PRO A 216 2.92 -44.02 7.16
CA PRO A 216 4.07 -44.79 6.70
C PRO A 216 5.09 -43.89 5.97
N LYS A 217 6.38 -44.16 6.19
CA LYS A 217 7.48 -43.37 5.62
C LYS A 217 7.67 -43.70 4.14
N GLU A 218 7.77 -42.68 3.30
CA GLU A 218 8.11 -42.81 1.89
C GLU A 218 9.64 -42.88 1.72
N GLU A 219 10.11 -43.84 0.91
CA GLU A 219 11.53 -44.09 0.61
C GLU A 219 12.17 -43.02 -0.27
#